data_AF-A0A1V6C869-F1
#
_entry.id   AF-A0A1V6C869-F1
#
_cell.length_a   1.000
_cell.length_b   1.000
_cell.length_c   1.000
_cell.angle_alpha   90.00
_cell.angle_beta   90.00
_cell.angle_gamma   90.00
#
_symmetry.space_group_name_H-M   'P 1'
#
loop_
_entity.id
_entity.type
_entity.pdbx_description
1 polymer ?
#
loop_
_entity_poly.entity_id
_entity_poly.type
_entity_poly.pdbx_seq_one_letter_code
_entity_poly.pdbx_strand_id
1 'polypeptide(L)'
;MNESEINIRRVTVSDKNMVPRICIASPTPDPKVDGTIYKRDVAISGIQLMDCNGNELGGIGISDNQRMAVFALDYSKHEAVGMYSFDTPETNGACIFINGKDEKAEIMGSKKYSKAELKIENGSPVLAFSGKDGKPRIIIGLDENDDPVIQVLGKDGQMRNIIE
;
A
#
# COMPACT_ATOMS: atom_id res chain seq x y z
N MET A 1 -28.45 -20.29 -4.80
CA MET A 1 -28.31 -18.91 -5.33
C MET A 1 -29.60 -18.20 -5.00
N ASN A 2 -29.52 -17.09 -4.24
CA ASN A 2 -30.67 -16.23 -4.05
C ASN A 2 -30.96 -15.49 -5.36
N GLU A 3 -32.23 -15.19 -5.65
CA GLU A 3 -32.67 -14.58 -6.91
C GLU A 3 -32.10 -13.18 -7.20
N SER A 4 -31.27 -12.62 -6.29
CA SER A 4 -30.66 -11.29 -6.39
C SER A 4 -29.13 -11.31 -6.52
N GLU A 5 -28.50 -12.46 -6.72
CA GLU A 5 -27.04 -12.61 -6.77
C GLU A 5 -26.52 -12.63 -8.20
N ILE A 6 -25.58 -11.74 -8.52
CA ILE A 6 -24.85 -11.75 -9.80
C ILE A 6 -23.44 -12.27 -9.55
N ASN A 7 -23.15 -13.45 -10.09
CA ASN A 7 -21.80 -14.02 -10.11
C ASN A 7 -21.11 -13.69 -11.43
N ILE A 8 -20.07 -12.87 -11.38
CA ILE A 8 -19.27 -12.48 -12.55
C ILE A 8 -17.79 -12.63 -12.24
N ARG A 9 -17.02 -13.01 -13.26
CA ARG A 9 -15.57 -13.09 -13.17
C ARG A 9 -14.90 -11.72 -13.40
N ARG A 10 -15.52 -10.87 -14.21
CA ARG A 10 -14.99 -9.56 -14.58
C ARG A 10 -16.10 -8.60 -14.98
N VAL A 11 -16.01 -7.36 -14.51
CA VAL A 11 -16.68 -6.19 -15.12
C VAL A 11 -15.63 -5.12 -15.41
N THR A 12 -15.80 -4.39 -16.51
CA THR A 12 -14.90 -3.31 -16.90
C THR A 12 -15.73 -2.09 -17.29
N VAL A 13 -15.40 -0.96 -16.68
CA VAL A 13 -15.93 0.35 -17.06
C VAL A 13 -14.87 1.03 -17.91
N SER A 14 -15.24 1.39 -19.14
CA SER A 14 -14.35 2.06 -20.09
C SER A 14 -14.83 3.47 -20.41
N ASP A 15 -13.92 4.32 -20.88
CA ASP A 15 -14.27 5.63 -21.41
C ASP A 15 -14.84 5.56 -22.85
N LYS A 16 -15.13 6.72 -23.44
CA LYS A 16 -15.67 6.84 -24.81
C LYS A 16 -14.77 6.24 -25.90
N ASN A 17 -13.47 6.07 -25.62
CA ASN A 17 -12.48 5.49 -26.52
C ASN A 17 -12.24 4.00 -26.22
N MET A 18 -13.08 3.39 -25.38
CA MET A 18 -12.94 2.01 -24.90
C MET A 18 -11.68 1.75 -24.07
N VAL A 19 -11.03 2.79 -23.55
CA VAL A 19 -9.92 2.63 -22.60
C VAL A 19 -10.49 2.24 -21.22
N PRO A 20 -10.09 1.11 -20.62
CA PRO A 20 -10.53 0.72 -19.29
C PRO A 20 -10.15 1.76 -18.23
N ARG A 21 -11.09 2.10 -17.33
CA ARG A 21 -10.89 3.02 -16.20
C ARG A 21 -11.05 2.35 -14.85
N ILE A 22 -11.96 1.37 -14.77
CA ILE A 22 -12.18 0.53 -13.59
C ILE A 22 -12.33 -0.92 -14.06
N CYS A 23 -11.63 -1.84 -13.42
CA CYS A 23 -11.83 -3.28 -13.63
C CYS A 23 -12.04 -3.97 -12.28
N ILE A 24 -13.20 -4.59 -12.09
CA ILE A 24 -13.45 -5.50 -10.97
C ILE A 24 -13.27 -6.91 -11.50
N ALA A 25 -12.33 -7.68 -10.98
CA ALA A 25 -12.03 -9.01 -11.50
C ALA A 25 -11.34 -9.95 -10.50
N SER A 26 -11.43 -11.25 -10.77
CA SER A 26 -10.71 -12.32 -10.07
C SER A 26 -10.13 -13.31 -11.10
N PRO A 27 -8.81 -13.27 -11.38
CA PRO A 27 -7.85 -12.23 -10.95
C PRO A 27 -7.99 -10.93 -11.76
N THR A 28 -7.49 -9.82 -11.20
CA THR A 28 -7.30 -8.56 -11.93
C THR A 28 -6.27 -8.72 -13.05
N PRO A 29 -6.39 -8.00 -14.19
CA PRO A 29 -5.44 -8.10 -15.29
C PRO A 29 -4.10 -7.48 -14.90
N ASP A 30 -3.00 -8.02 -15.45
CA ASP A 30 -1.63 -7.53 -15.25
C ASP A 30 -1.52 -6.00 -15.43
N PRO A 31 -0.76 -5.30 -14.56
CA PRO A 31 -0.70 -3.85 -14.57
C PRO A 31 0.01 -3.33 -15.79
N LYS A 32 -0.45 -2.17 -16.28
CA LYS A 32 0.24 -1.40 -17.31
C LYS A 32 0.90 -0.20 -16.65
N VAL A 33 2.21 -0.07 -16.82
CA VAL A 33 3.03 1.03 -16.29
C VAL A 33 3.77 1.67 -17.46
N ASP A 34 3.60 2.98 -17.63
CA ASP A 34 4.25 3.77 -18.69
C ASP A 34 4.15 3.11 -20.08
N GLY A 35 2.98 2.55 -20.41
CA GLY A 35 2.76 1.89 -21.70
C GLY A 35 3.04 0.38 -21.73
N THR A 36 3.78 -0.16 -20.77
CA THR A 36 4.27 -1.55 -20.76
C THR A 36 3.47 -2.39 -19.77
N ILE A 37 3.10 -3.62 -20.16
CA ILE A 37 2.40 -4.56 -19.27
C ILE A 37 3.43 -5.40 -18.52
N TYR A 38 3.31 -5.45 -17.20
CA TYR A 38 4.19 -6.21 -16.31
C TYR A 38 3.46 -7.39 -15.69
N LYS A 39 4.09 -8.56 -15.58
CA LYS A 39 3.46 -9.71 -14.94
C LYS A 39 3.44 -9.52 -13.42
N ARG A 40 2.29 -9.73 -12.76
CA ARG A 40 2.29 -9.78 -11.28
C ARG A 40 2.92 -11.07 -10.78
N ASP A 41 3.71 -10.95 -9.71
CA ASP A 41 4.23 -12.10 -8.96
C ASP A 41 3.11 -12.86 -8.24
N VAL A 42 2.08 -12.14 -7.79
CA VAL A 42 0.92 -12.70 -7.09
C VAL A 42 -0.36 -12.25 -7.78
N ALA A 43 -1.22 -13.22 -8.11
CA ALA A 43 -2.56 -12.93 -8.62
C ALA A 43 -3.44 -12.38 -7.49
N ILE A 44 -4.11 -11.26 -7.74
CA ILE A 44 -5.01 -10.62 -6.79
C ILE A 44 -6.42 -10.55 -7.35
N SER A 45 -7.42 -10.62 -6.47
CA SER A 45 -8.82 -10.36 -6.79
C SER A 45 -9.20 -8.98 -6.26
N GLY A 46 -9.97 -8.20 -7.02
CA GLY A 46 -10.42 -6.89 -6.52
C GLY A 46 -10.72 -5.89 -7.62
N ILE A 47 -10.41 -4.62 -7.34
CA ILE A 47 -10.71 -3.46 -8.18
C ILE A 47 -9.40 -2.81 -8.63
N GLN A 48 -9.19 -2.68 -9.93
CA GLN A 48 -8.06 -1.94 -10.52
C GLN A 48 -8.55 -0.59 -11.07
N LEU A 49 -7.80 0.47 -10.78
CA LEU A 49 -8.03 1.84 -11.26
C LEU A 49 -7.01 2.18 -12.36
N MET A 50 -7.45 2.86 -13.41
CA MET A 50 -6.59 3.17 -14.57
C MET A 50 -6.75 4.63 -15.05
N ASP A 51 -5.65 5.19 -15.57
CA ASP A 51 -5.61 6.51 -16.21
C ASP A 51 -6.23 6.49 -17.63
N CYS A 52 -6.19 7.63 -18.33
CA CYS A 52 -6.72 7.74 -19.70
C CYS A 52 -5.90 7.01 -20.77
N ASN A 53 -4.71 6.50 -20.43
CA ASN A 53 -3.86 5.67 -21.29
C ASN A 53 -3.96 4.19 -20.91
N GLY A 54 -4.77 3.85 -19.90
CA GLY A 54 -4.91 2.51 -19.34
C GLY A 54 -3.78 2.09 -18.41
N ASN A 55 -2.91 3.01 -17.97
CA ASN A 55 -1.91 2.68 -16.95
C ASN A 55 -2.58 2.54 -15.59
N GLU A 56 -2.09 1.62 -14.76
CA GLU A 56 -2.60 1.39 -13.41
C GLU A 56 -2.33 2.61 -12.51
N LEU A 57 -3.32 2.95 -11.68
CA LEU A 57 -3.27 4.01 -10.65
C LEU A 57 -3.40 3.43 -9.24
N GLY A 58 -3.27 2.11 -9.09
CA GLY A 58 -3.56 1.34 -7.90
C GLY A 58 -4.98 0.73 -7.91
N GLY A 59 -5.51 0.47 -6.71
CA GLY A 59 -6.80 -0.19 -6.54
C GLY A 59 -6.99 -0.85 -5.18
N ILE A 60 -7.96 -1.77 -5.13
CA ILE A 60 -8.20 -2.68 -4.02
C ILE A 60 -7.77 -4.09 -4.46
N GLY A 61 -6.90 -4.72 -3.68
CA GLY A 61 -6.44 -6.07 -3.92
C GLY A 61 -6.69 -6.97 -2.73
N ILE A 62 -7.14 -8.19 -3.00
CA ILE A 62 -7.28 -9.27 -2.03
C ILE A 62 -6.43 -10.43 -2.53
N SER A 63 -5.63 -10.99 -1.63
CA SER A 63 -4.79 -12.17 -1.89
C SER A 63 -5.26 -13.32 -1.00
N ASP A 64 -5.70 -14.40 -1.65
CA ASP A 64 -6.24 -15.59 -0.98
C ASP A 64 -5.18 -16.29 -0.10
N ASN A 65 -3.91 -16.29 -0.55
CA ASN A 65 -2.84 -17.03 0.12
C ASN A 65 -2.40 -16.42 1.46
N GLN A 66 -2.76 -15.17 1.74
CA GLN A 66 -2.19 -14.39 2.86
C GLN A 66 -3.25 -13.75 3.77
N ARG A 67 -4.55 -14.02 3.54
CA ARG A 67 -5.66 -13.27 4.18
C ARG A 67 -5.38 -11.76 4.18
N MET A 68 -4.87 -11.28 3.05
CA MET A 68 -4.39 -9.91 2.90
C MET A 68 -5.38 -9.11 2.06
N ALA A 69 -5.71 -7.92 2.54
CA ALA A 69 -6.42 -6.90 1.77
C ALA A 69 -5.57 -5.63 1.73
N VAL A 70 -5.47 -5.02 0.56
CA VAL A 70 -4.75 -3.78 0.32
C VAL A 70 -5.64 -2.81 -0.44
N PHE A 71 -5.55 -1.54 -0.08
CA PHE A 71 -5.96 -0.42 -0.92
C PHE A 71 -4.72 0.45 -1.16
N ALA A 72 -4.35 0.66 -2.41
CA ALA A 72 -3.19 1.45 -2.79
C ALA A 72 -3.54 2.41 -3.92
N LEU A 73 -2.88 3.56 -3.92
CA LEU A 73 -2.84 4.48 -5.05
C LEU A 73 -1.39 4.70 -5.43
N ASP A 74 -1.10 4.64 -6.72
CA ASP A 74 0.26 4.49 -7.21
C ASP A 74 0.82 5.78 -7.81
N TYR A 75 2.13 6.00 -7.62
CA TYR A 75 2.93 6.69 -8.62
C TYR A 75 3.12 5.75 -9.82
N SER A 76 3.70 6.24 -10.92
CA SER A 76 3.84 5.39 -12.11
C SER A 76 4.63 4.10 -11.87
N LYS A 77 5.55 4.03 -10.89
CA LYS A 77 6.44 2.87 -10.68
C LYS A 77 6.28 2.16 -9.33
N HIS A 78 5.60 2.77 -8.36
CA HIS A 78 5.50 2.29 -6.98
C HIS A 78 4.32 2.95 -6.25
N GLU A 79 3.87 2.38 -5.13
CA GLU A 79 2.73 2.91 -4.38
C GLU A 79 3.05 4.29 -3.81
N ALA A 80 2.14 5.25 -3.97
CA ALA A 80 2.23 6.59 -3.39
C ALA A 80 1.63 6.63 -1.98
N VAL A 81 0.47 6.02 -1.81
CA VAL A 81 -0.24 5.88 -0.53
C VAL A 81 -0.90 4.52 -0.51
N GLY A 82 -0.97 3.90 0.66
CA GLY A 82 -1.73 2.69 0.79
C GLY A 82 -2.13 2.40 2.22
N MET A 83 -3.03 1.43 2.35
CA MET A 83 -3.38 0.79 3.59
C MET A 83 -3.54 -0.69 3.34
N TYR A 84 -3.13 -1.50 4.30
CA TYR A 84 -3.30 -2.94 4.24
C TYR A 84 -3.55 -3.52 5.62
N SER A 85 -4.12 -4.72 5.60
CA SER A 85 -4.10 -5.66 6.71
C SER A 85 -3.77 -7.05 6.20
N PHE A 86 -3.04 -7.83 6.99
CA PHE A 86 -2.84 -9.25 6.79
C PHE A 86 -2.91 -9.99 8.13
N ASP A 87 -3.31 -11.25 8.07
CA ASP A 87 -3.53 -12.09 9.23
C ASP A 87 -3.24 -13.55 8.87
N THR A 88 -2.00 -13.99 9.09
CA THR A 88 -1.55 -15.37 8.84
C THR A 88 -1.29 -16.08 10.17
N PRO A 89 -1.18 -17.43 10.17
CA PRO A 89 -0.79 -18.16 11.38
C PRO A 89 0.56 -17.73 11.98
N GLU A 90 1.48 -17.23 11.15
CA GLU A 90 2.83 -16.83 11.54
C GLU A 90 2.91 -15.37 11.98
N THR A 91 2.10 -14.48 11.40
CA THR A 91 2.19 -13.04 11.64
C THR A 91 0.92 -12.30 11.23
N ASN A 92 0.69 -11.14 11.83
CA ASN A 92 -0.36 -10.21 11.43
C ASN A 92 0.18 -8.78 11.36
N GLY A 93 -0.58 -7.90 10.73
CA GLY A 93 -0.21 -6.51 10.63
C GLY A 93 -1.31 -5.66 10.03
N ALA A 94 -1.31 -4.39 10.40
CA ALA A 94 -2.15 -3.35 9.81
C ALA A 94 -1.32 -2.09 9.65
N CYS A 95 -1.49 -1.38 8.54
CA CYS A 95 -0.73 -0.18 8.23
C CYS A 95 -1.52 0.77 7.33
N ILE A 96 -1.34 2.07 7.55
CA ILE A 96 -1.60 3.14 6.58
C ILE A 96 -0.25 3.82 6.35
N PHE A 97 0.17 3.99 5.12
CA PHE A 97 1.47 4.56 4.78
C PHE A 97 1.40 5.56 3.63
N ILE A 98 2.34 6.49 3.62
CA ILE A 98 2.57 7.45 2.55
C ILE A 98 4.04 7.33 2.13
N ASN A 99 4.28 7.14 0.85
CA ASN A 99 5.61 7.05 0.25
C ASN A 99 6.01 8.36 -0.42
N GLY A 100 7.33 8.61 -0.43
CA GLY A 100 7.90 9.64 -1.29
C GLY A 100 7.96 9.16 -2.73
N LYS A 101 7.84 10.08 -3.69
CA LYS A 101 8.16 9.77 -5.09
C LYS A 101 9.67 9.49 -5.21
N ASP A 102 10.02 8.36 -5.78
CA ASP A 102 11.40 7.98 -6.13
C ASP A 102 11.49 7.69 -7.62
N GLU A 103 12.21 8.52 -8.37
CA GLU A 103 12.39 8.35 -9.82
C GLU A 103 13.28 7.15 -10.16
N LYS A 104 14.09 6.72 -9.20
CA LYS A 104 14.97 5.55 -9.28
C LYS A 104 14.30 4.27 -8.79
N ALA A 105 13.02 4.33 -8.38
CA ALA A 105 12.27 3.14 -8.03
C ALA A 105 12.27 2.18 -9.21
N GLU A 106 12.58 0.92 -8.91
CA GLU A 106 12.39 -0.18 -9.85
C GLU A 106 10.88 -0.41 -10.01
N ILE A 107 10.44 -0.61 -11.25
CA ILE A 107 9.05 -0.93 -11.54
C ILE A 107 8.74 -2.28 -10.90
N MET A 108 7.63 -2.37 -10.15
CA MET A 108 7.30 -3.54 -9.32
C MET A 108 8.32 -3.81 -8.18
N GLY A 109 9.21 -2.87 -7.86
CA GLY A 109 10.23 -3.02 -6.84
C GLY A 109 9.68 -2.95 -5.41
N SER A 110 10.35 -3.63 -4.48
CA SER A 110 9.95 -3.71 -3.06
C SER A 110 10.55 -2.64 -2.16
N LYS A 111 11.46 -1.77 -2.66
CA LYS A 111 12.06 -0.70 -1.84
C LYS A 111 11.06 0.42 -1.60
N LYS A 112 10.38 0.33 -0.45
CA LYS A 112 9.39 1.29 0.03
C LYS A 112 10.02 2.14 1.13
N TYR A 113 10.39 3.37 0.78
CA TYR A 113 10.77 4.36 1.80
C TYR A 113 9.54 5.18 2.19
N SER A 114 8.73 4.63 3.08
CA SER A 114 7.62 5.35 3.68
C SER A 114 8.12 6.63 4.33
N LYS A 115 7.43 7.73 4.05
CA LYS A 115 7.65 9.04 4.67
C LYS A 115 6.82 9.20 5.92
N ALA A 116 5.65 8.57 5.97
CA ALA A 116 4.81 8.49 7.13
C ALA A 116 4.12 7.12 7.18
N GLU A 117 3.99 6.56 8.37
CA GLU A 117 3.27 5.30 8.63
C GLU A 117 2.46 5.42 9.92
N LEU A 118 1.23 4.92 9.91
CA LEU A 118 0.48 4.54 11.11
C LEU A 118 0.29 3.03 11.05
N LYS A 119 0.92 2.30 11.98
CA LYS A 119 0.98 0.83 11.93
C LYS A 119 0.94 0.21 13.32
N ILE A 120 0.73 -1.09 13.34
CA ILE A 120 1.04 -1.93 14.50
C ILE A 120 2.47 -2.46 14.35
N GLU A 121 3.31 -2.22 15.34
CA GLU A 121 4.68 -2.71 15.43
C GLU A 121 4.85 -3.42 16.77
N ASN A 122 5.19 -4.71 16.74
CA ASN A 122 5.30 -5.56 17.94
C ASN A 122 4.06 -5.49 18.87
N GLY A 123 2.86 -5.39 18.28
CA GLY A 123 1.60 -5.28 19.03
C GLY A 123 1.25 -3.87 19.51
N SER A 124 2.16 -2.90 19.38
CA SER A 124 1.94 -1.51 19.82
C SER A 124 1.62 -0.59 18.63
N PRO A 125 0.73 0.40 18.80
CA PRO A 125 0.43 1.38 17.77
C PRO A 125 1.59 2.39 17.63
N VAL A 126 2.00 2.64 16.39
CA VAL A 126 3.10 3.55 16.07
C VAL A 126 2.71 4.46 14.91
N LEU A 127 2.85 5.77 15.11
CA LEU A 127 2.92 6.79 14.08
C LEU A 127 4.39 7.21 13.91
N ALA A 128 4.95 6.97 12.73
CA ALA A 128 6.34 7.30 12.42
C ALA A 128 6.44 8.25 11.22
N PHE A 129 7.37 9.21 11.30
CA PHE A 129 7.78 10.06 10.18
C PHE A 129 9.26 9.83 9.86
N SER A 130 9.58 9.65 8.58
CA SER A 130 10.92 9.26 8.14
C SER A 130 11.60 10.33 7.29
N GLY A 131 12.93 10.40 7.43
CA GLY A 131 13.80 11.28 6.67
C GLY A 131 13.93 10.90 5.20
N LYS A 132 14.73 11.68 4.46
CA LYS A 132 15.08 11.39 3.05
C LYS A 132 15.83 10.07 2.88
N ASP A 133 16.57 9.66 3.91
CA ASP A 133 17.31 8.40 3.99
C ASP A 133 16.45 7.19 4.40
N GLY A 134 15.13 7.38 4.57
CA GLY A 134 14.20 6.32 4.95
C GLY A 134 14.23 5.96 6.44
N LYS A 135 15.04 6.64 7.25
CA LYS A 135 15.13 6.38 8.69
C LYS A 135 14.11 7.23 9.47
N PRO A 136 13.47 6.71 10.53
CA PRO A 136 12.58 7.48 11.39
C PRO A 136 13.25 8.73 11.99
N ARG A 137 12.46 9.78 12.18
CA ARG A 137 12.83 11.07 12.80
C ARG A 137 11.88 11.48 13.90
N ILE A 138 10.63 11.04 13.80
CA ILE A 138 9.61 11.25 14.81
C ILE A 138 8.87 9.92 14.96
N ILE A 139 8.71 9.46 16.20
CA ILE A 139 7.93 8.27 16.55
C ILE A 139 6.97 8.69 17.66
N ILE A 140 5.69 8.40 17.49
CA ILE A 140 4.64 8.64 18.47
C ILE A 140 3.89 7.32 18.63
N GLY A 141 3.72 6.83 19.85
CA GLY A 141 3.08 5.54 20.08
C GLY A 141 2.99 5.16 21.55
N LEU A 142 2.88 3.86 21.79
CA LEU A 142 2.97 3.26 23.11
C LEU A 142 4.21 2.38 23.20
N ASP A 143 4.80 2.26 24.38
CA ASP A 143 5.82 1.25 24.65
C ASP A 143 5.21 -0.08 25.10
N GLU A 144 6.05 -1.03 25.50
CA GLU A 144 5.64 -2.37 25.95
C GLU A 144 4.79 -2.40 27.23
N ASN A 145 4.72 -1.28 27.97
CA ASN A 145 3.91 -1.13 29.18
C ASN A 145 2.63 -0.31 28.95
N ASP A 146 2.29 -0.02 27.68
CA ASP A 146 1.21 0.89 27.28
C ASP A 146 1.42 2.36 27.71
N ASP A 147 2.66 2.76 28.03
CA ASP A 147 2.98 4.15 28.36
C ASP A 147 3.16 4.98 27.08
N PRO A 148 2.65 6.24 27.04
CA PRO A 148 2.77 7.09 25.85
C PRO A 148 4.21 7.52 25.60
N VAL A 149 4.65 7.37 24.35
CA VAL A 149 6.01 7.70 23.91
C VAL A 149 5.98 8.69 22.75
N ILE A 150 6.81 9.73 22.84
CA ILE A 150 7.16 10.62 21.74
C ILE A 150 8.68 10.70 21.65
N GLN A 151 9.26 10.25 20.55
CA GLN A 151 10.69 10.29 20.29
C GLN A 151 11.00 11.19 19.09
N VAL A 152 11.98 12.08 19.26
CA VAL A 152 12.60 12.83 18.16
C VAL A 152 14.01 12.29 17.96
N LEU A 153 14.34 11.87 16.74
CA LEU A 153 15.61 11.21 16.43
C LEU A 153 16.47 12.05 15.49
N GLY A 154 17.76 12.12 15.78
CA GLY A 154 18.77 12.69 14.90
C GLY A 154 19.04 11.83 13.67
N LYS A 155 19.85 12.34 12.73
CA LYS A 155 20.31 11.56 11.56
C LYS A 155 21.16 10.33 11.94
N ASP A 156 21.81 10.43 13.08
CA ASP A 156 22.58 9.38 13.77
C ASP A 156 21.68 8.30 14.41
N GLY A 157 20.36 8.53 14.48
CA GLY A 157 19.41 7.66 15.17
C GLY A 157 19.37 7.88 16.68
N GLN A 158 20.11 8.85 17.22
CA GLN A 158 20.09 9.15 18.65
C GLN A 158 18.89 10.04 19.00
N MET A 159 18.31 9.79 20.18
CA MET A 159 17.23 10.61 20.70
C MET A 159 17.72 12.04 20.95
N ARG A 160 16.93 13.01 20.51
CA ARG A 160 17.09 14.42 20.82
C ARG A 160 15.90 14.81 21.70
N ASN A 161 16.17 15.49 22.81
CA ASN A 161 15.22 15.76 23.89
C ASN A 161 13.83 16.19 23.41
N ILE A 162 12.83 15.81 24.21
CA ILE A 162 11.44 16.23 24.09
C ILE A 162 11.33 17.71 24.47
N ILE A 163 10.39 18.42 23.84
CA ILE A 163 9.97 19.76 24.26
C ILE A 163 9.36 19.61 25.67
N GLU A 164 9.97 20.20 26.68
CA GLU A 164 9.36 20.43 28.00
C GLU A 164 8.17 21.40 27.92
#